data_AF-A0A835SI65-F1
#
_entry.id   AF-A0A835SI65-F1
#
_cell.length_a   1.000
_cell.length_b   1.000
_cell.length_c   1.000
_cell.angle_alpha   90.00
_cell.angle_beta   90.00
_cell.angle_gamma   90.00
#
_symmetry.space_group_name_H-M   'P 1'
#
loop_
_entity.id
_entity.type
_entity.pdbx_description
1 polymer ?
#
loop_
_entity_poly.entity_id
_entity_poly.type
_entity_poly.pdbx_seq_one_letter_code
_entity_poly.pdbx_strand_id
1 'polypeptide(L)'
;MQGLLNPAVLVGAAGLGVSLQLIHIYVGVLKRALQVLWAVGTAASLYLILTQDAPAATFVFEHPVWIWAVGPLFASLTGVAFKEGLCYNKWEAAGLFGALPLLVGGHLLGFVPHNVEQGLLASCCVLLAVFAGRKYTQAFKDDIGDKSIFEMQKLPPEQQQELLRRLNFDD
;
A
#
# COMPACT_ATOMS: atom_id res chain seq x y z
N MET A 1 24.92 9.81 -5.93
CA MET A 1 23.72 9.37 -5.17
C MET A 1 22.45 9.33 -6.04
N GLN A 2 22.23 10.28 -6.96
CA GLN A 2 21.03 10.31 -7.82
C GLN A 2 20.83 9.08 -8.73
N GLY A 3 21.91 8.42 -9.17
CA GLY A 3 21.81 7.20 -10.01
C GLY A 3 21.07 6.02 -9.36
N LEU A 4 20.88 6.03 -8.03
CA LEU A 4 20.15 4.98 -7.31
C LEU A 4 18.64 5.23 -7.24
N LEU A 5 18.16 6.43 -7.60
CA LEU A 5 16.75 6.79 -7.44
C LEU A 5 15.84 5.99 -8.38
N ASN A 6 16.20 5.86 -9.66
CA ASN A 6 15.41 5.06 -10.61
C ASN A 6 15.36 3.57 -10.21
N PRO A 7 16.49 2.91 -9.89
CA PRO A 7 16.46 1.56 -9.31
C PRO A 7 15.59 1.46 -8.05
N ALA A 8 15.66 2.43 -7.14
CA ALA A 8 14.84 2.42 -5.93
C ALA A 8 13.34 2.51 -6.23
N VAL A 9 12.93 3.34 -7.20
CA VAL A 9 11.53 3.41 -7.67
C VAL A 9 11.08 2.07 -8.22
N LEU A 10 11.90 1.42 -9.06
CA LEU A 10 11.57 0.12 -9.64
C LEU A 10 11.46 -0.99 -8.60
N VAL A 11 12.42 -1.07 -7.68
CA VAL A 11 12.41 -2.06 -6.59
C VAL A 11 11.22 -1.83 -5.66
N GLY A 12 10.93 -0.57 -5.31
CA GLY A 12 9.77 -0.21 -4.50
C GLY A 12 8.45 -0.58 -5.17
N ALA A 13 8.30 -0.25 -6.47
CA ALA A 13 7.12 -0.62 -7.25
C ALA A 13 6.98 -2.15 -7.37
N ALA A 14 8.06 -2.87 -7.66
CA ALA A 14 8.03 -4.32 -7.74
C ALA A 14 7.66 -4.96 -6.39
N GLY A 15 8.25 -4.49 -5.29
CA GLY A 15 7.95 -4.93 -3.92
C GLY A 15 6.48 -4.70 -3.55
N LEU A 16 5.93 -3.54 -3.89
CA LEU A 16 4.50 -3.25 -3.71
C LEU A 16 3.63 -4.17 -4.56
N GLY A 17 4.01 -4.44 -5.80
CA GLY A 17 3.32 -5.39 -6.68
C GLY A 17 3.26 -6.80 -6.10
N VAL A 18 4.40 -7.32 -5.64
CA VAL A 18 4.49 -8.62 -4.94
C VAL A 18 3.62 -8.61 -3.70
N SER A 19 3.70 -7.55 -2.88
CA SER A 19 2.85 -7.38 -1.70
C SER A 19 1.37 -7.45 -2.08
N LEU A 20 0.93 -6.77 -3.14
CA LEU A 20 -0.48 -6.78 -3.59
C LEU A 20 -0.95 -8.14 -4.10
N GLN A 21 -0.07 -8.97 -4.64
CA GLN A 21 -0.43 -10.34 -5.02
C GLN A 21 -0.64 -11.21 -3.78
N LEU A 22 0.31 -11.15 -2.84
CA LEU A 22 0.34 -12.01 -1.65
C LEU A 22 -0.64 -11.57 -0.56
N ILE A 23 -0.92 -10.27 -0.47
CA ILE A 23 -1.77 -9.73 0.58
C ILE A 23 -3.20 -10.26 0.42
N HIS A 24 -3.75 -10.75 1.52
CA HIS A 24 -5.15 -11.12 1.60
C HIS A 24 -5.98 -9.87 1.97
N ILE A 25 -6.93 -9.52 1.10
CA ILE A 25 -7.89 -8.43 1.32
C ILE A 25 -9.27 -9.03 1.08
N TYR A 26 -10.14 -8.97 2.07
CA TYR A 26 -11.50 -9.56 2.01
C TYR A 26 -12.31 -8.99 0.84
N VAL A 27 -12.21 -7.68 0.63
CA VAL A 27 -12.95 -6.99 -0.44
C VAL A 27 -12.20 -7.12 -1.76
N GLY A 28 -12.59 -8.10 -2.58
CA GLY A 28 -11.93 -8.39 -3.85
C GLY A 28 -11.93 -7.21 -4.85
N VAL A 29 -12.99 -6.40 -4.85
CA VAL A 29 -13.06 -5.17 -5.68
C VAL A 29 -11.96 -4.18 -5.28
N LEU A 30 -11.77 -3.98 -3.98
CA LEU A 30 -10.72 -3.11 -3.45
C LEU A 30 -9.34 -3.64 -3.83
N LYS A 31 -9.07 -4.95 -3.65
CA LYS A 31 -7.79 -5.56 -4.04
C LYS A 31 -7.45 -5.28 -5.50
N ARG A 32 -8.43 -5.48 -6.40
CA ARG A 32 -8.24 -5.22 -7.85
C ARG A 32 -8.02 -3.74 -8.14
N ALA A 33 -8.77 -2.84 -7.49
CA ALA A 33 -8.55 -1.41 -7.66
C ALA A 33 -7.13 -1.00 -7.27
N LEU A 34 -6.61 -1.51 -6.14
CA LEU A 34 -5.22 -1.26 -5.73
C LEU A 34 -4.20 -1.82 -6.72
N GLN A 35 -4.44 -3.00 -7.30
CA GLN A 35 -3.59 -3.58 -8.34
C GLN A 35 -3.59 -2.74 -9.63
N VAL A 36 -4.75 -2.22 -10.03
CA VAL A 36 -4.85 -1.31 -11.19
C VAL A 36 -4.12 0.00 -10.92
N LEU A 37 -4.33 0.62 -9.76
CA LEU A 37 -3.64 1.85 -9.35
C LEU A 37 -2.10 1.65 -9.33
N TRP A 38 -1.64 0.51 -8.80
CA TRP A 38 -0.25 0.13 -8.84
C TRP A 38 0.28 -0.02 -10.28
N ALA A 39 -0.45 -0.72 -11.15
CA ALA A 39 -0.04 -0.94 -12.53
C ALA A 39 0.07 0.38 -13.30
N VAL A 40 -0.93 1.25 -13.18
CA VAL A 40 -0.96 2.57 -13.83
C VAL A 40 0.20 3.44 -13.33
N GLY A 41 0.38 3.56 -12.01
CA GLY A 41 1.46 4.38 -11.45
C GLY A 41 2.86 3.84 -11.74
N THR A 42 3.01 2.51 -11.80
CA THR A 42 4.27 1.85 -12.21
C THR A 42 4.58 2.11 -13.68
N ALA A 43 3.58 1.99 -14.57
CA ALA A 43 3.74 2.29 -15.98
C ALA A 43 4.10 3.76 -16.22
N ALA A 44 3.46 4.69 -15.51
CA ALA A 44 3.82 6.11 -15.55
C ALA A 44 5.25 6.36 -15.05
N SER A 45 5.66 5.70 -13.96
CA SER A 45 7.02 5.82 -13.43
C SER A 45 8.05 5.28 -14.43
N LEU A 46 7.77 4.14 -15.08
CA LEU A 46 8.61 3.57 -16.14
C LEU A 46 8.71 4.51 -17.34
N TYR A 47 7.59 5.09 -17.77
CA TYR A 47 7.56 6.07 -18.84
C TYR A 47 8.49 7.25 -18.54
N LEU A 48 8.45 7.80 -17.32
CA LEU A 48 9.33 8.90 -16.92
C LEU A 48 10.81 8.47 -16.88
N ILE A 49 11.10 7.28 -16.34
CA ILE A 49 12.48 6.74 -16.32
C ILE A 49 13.06 6.58 -17.73
N LEU A 50 12.23 6.25 -18.73
CA LEU A 50 12.66 6.02 -20.10
C LEU A 50 12.70 7.29 -20.97
N THR A 51 11.98 8.34 -20.59
CA THR A 51 11.80 9.54 -21.44
C THR A 51 12.47 10.78 -20.90
N GLN A 52 12.78 10.84 -19.60
CA GLN A 52 13.39 12.00 -18.96
C GLN A 52 14.86 11.71 -18.67
N ASP A 53 15.73 12.72 -18.88
CA ASP A 53 17.15 12.61 -18.55
C ASP A 53 17.39 12.61 -17.03
N ALA A 54 16.53 13.32 -16.29
CA ALA A 54 16.57 13.35 -14.84
C ALA A 54 15.92 12.09 -14.24
N PRO A 55 16.37 11.62 -13.05
CA PRO A 55 15.68 10.54 -12.34
C PRO A 55 14.20 10.88 -12.11
N ALA A 56 13.32 9.90 -12.29
CA ALA A 56 11.87 10.13 -12.27
C ALA A 56 11.38 10.77 -10.95
N ALA A 57 11.97 10.39 -9.81
CA ALA A 57 11.64 10.99 -8.52
C ALA A 57 12.00 12.48 -8.45
N THR A 58 13.16 12.87 -9.01
CA THR A 58 13.58 14.28 -9.07
C THR A 58 12.73 15.06 -10.05
N PHE A 59 12.45 14.49 -11.22
CA PHE A 59 11.60 15.12 -12.22
C PHE A 59 10.18 15.39 -11.70
N VAL A 60 9.56 14.42 -11.01
CA VAL A 60 8.23 14.60 -10.41
C VAL A 60 8.25 15.66 -9.30
N PHE A 61 9.34 15.74 -8.52
CA PHE A 61 9.50 16.74 -7.49
C PHE A 61 9.62 18.17 -8.06
N GLU A 62 10.31 18.33 -9.20
CA GLU A 62 10.43 19.62 -9.89
C GLU A 62 9.19 19.98 -10.71
N HIS A 63 8.42 18.97 -11.14
CA HIS A 63 7.19 19.13 -11.91
C HIS A 63 6.00 18.42 -11.24
N PRO A 64 5.41 19.00 -10.17
CA PRO A 64 4.41 18.33 -9.33
C PRO A 64 3.16 17.86 -10.08
N VAL A 65 2.82 18.45 -11.24
CA VAL A 65 1.69 18.02 -12.07
C VAL A 65 1.80 16.54 -12.49
N TRP A 66 3.00 16.00 -12.60
CA TRP A 66 3.24 14.59 -12.92
C TRP A 66 2.83 13.62 -11.80
N ILE A 67 2.52 14.14 -10.60
CA ILE A 67 1.85 13.37 -9.56
C ILE A 67 0.51 12.81 -10.04
N TRP A 68 -0.20 13.45 -10.97
CA TRP A 68 -1.41 12.83 -11.54
C TRP A 68 -1.12 11.50 -12.25
N ALA A 69 0.08 11.34 -12.81
CA ALA A 69 0.50 10.12 -13.49
C ALA A 69 1.09 9.08 -12.53
N VAL A 70 1.96 9.48 -11.59
CA VAL A 70 2.63 8.54 -10.67
C VAL A 70 1.90 8.34 -9.34
N GLY A 71 1.04 9.28 -8.95
CA GLY A 71 0.21 9.28 -7.74
C GLY A 71 -0.63 8.01 -7.53
N PRO A 72 -1.18 7.36 -8.57
CA PRO A 72 -1.81 6.05 -8.44
C PRO A 72 -0.94 5.00 -7.72
N LEU A 73 0.39 5.02 -7.89
CA LEU A 73 1.30 4.12 -7.17
C LEU A 73 1.23 4.36 -5.65
N PHE A 74 1.25 5.63 -5.23
CA PHE A 74 1.14 6.04 -3.84
C PHE A 74 -0.26 5.82 -3.27
N ALA A 75 -1.30 5.98 -4.08
CA ALA A 75 -2.67 5.63 -3.70
C ALA A 75 -2.82 4.13 -3.42
N SER A 76 -2.17 3.28 -4.24
CA SER A 76 -2.12 1.83 -4.01
C SER A 76 -1.41 1.49 -2.69
N LEU A 77 -0.25 2.10 -2.44
CA LEU A 77 0.48 1.95 -1.17
C LEU A 77 -0.36 2.42 0.03
N THR A 78 -1.06 3.55 -0.11
CA THR A 78 -1.98 4.07 0.91
C THR A 78 -3.10 3.08 1.20
N GLY A 79 -3.63 2.38 0.20
CA GLY A 79 -4.62 1.32 0.43
C GLY A 79 -4.09 0.11 1.19
N VAL A 80 -2.81 -0.25 0.99
CA VAL A 80 -2.14 -1.27 1.81
C VAL A 80 -1.98 -0.77 3.24
N ALA A 81 -1.54 0.48 3.42
CA ALA A 81 -1.39 1.11 4.72
C ALA A 81 -2.73 1.23 5.47
N PHE A 82 -3.83 1.54 4.76
CA PHE A 82 -5.18 1.54 5.30
C PHE A 82 -5.55 0.19 5.88
N LYS A 83 -5.38 -0.87 5.08
CA LYS A 83 -5.73 -2.23 5.48
C LYS A 83 -4.96 -2.63 6.74
N GLU A 84 -3.65 -2.42 6.75
CA GLU A 84 -2.80 -2.87 7.85
C GLU A 84 -2.94 -1.95 9.08
N GLY A 85 -3.11 -0.64 8.87
CA GLY A 85 -3.21 0.35 9.93
C GLY A 85 -4.57 0.38 10.61
N LEU A 86 -5.64 0.51 9.84
CA LEU A 86 -6.98 0.69 10.39
C LEU A 86 -7.70 -0.63 10.65
N CYS A 87 -7.46 -1.68 9.85
CA CYS A 87 -8.12 -2.97 10.06
C CYS A 87 -7.36 -3.89 11.02
N TYR A 88 -6.03 -3.79 11.11
CA TYR A 88 -5.18 -4.63 11.98
C TYR A 88 -4.48 -3.83 13.10
N ASN A 89 -4.89 -2.58 13.32
CA ASN A 89 -4.43 -1.72 14.41
C ASN A 89 -2.90 -1.53 14.47
N LYS A 90 -2.25 -1.43 13.30
CA LYS A 90 -0.80 -1.17 13.19
C LYS A 90 -0.56 0.34 13.09
N TRP A 91 -0.17 0.94 14.20
CA TRP A 91 0.02 2.40 14.30
C TRP A 91 0.98 2.98 13.25
N GLU A 92 2.05 2.27 12.90
CA GLU A 92 2.98 2.70 11.85
C GLU A 92 2.31 2.78 10.47
N ALA A 93 1.44 1.82 10.15
CA ALA A 93 0.69 1.81 8.90
C ALA A 93 -0.46 2.83 8.92
N ALA A 94 -1.09 3.08 10.08
CA ALA A 94 -2.05 4.16 10.25
C ALA A 94 -1.40 5.54 10.06
N GLY A 95 -0.17 5.72 10.55
CA GLY A 95 0.64 6.90 10.29
C GLY A 95 0.92 7.08 8.79
N LEU A 96 1.33 6.00 8.09
CA LEU A 96 1.53 6.03 6.64
C LEU A 96 0.25 6.36 5.86
N PHE A 97 -0.88 5.83 6.29
CA PHE A 97 -2.18 6.08 5.67
C PHE A 97 -2.51 7.59 5.62
N GLY A 98 -2.15 8.36 6.65
CA GLY A 98 -2.32 9.82 6.65
C GLY A 98 -1.16 10.57 6.00
N ALA A 99 0.08 10.15 6.28
CA ALA A 99 1.28 10.87 5.86
C ALA A 99 1.50 10.81 4.34
N LEU A 100 1.21 9.68 3.68
CA LEU A 100 1.42 9.53 2.23
C LEU A 100 0.50 10.45 1.40
N PRO A 101 -0.84 10.47 1.59
CA PRO A 101 -1.71 11.42 0.91
C PRO A 101 -1.38 12.87 1.22
N LEU A 102 -1.01 13.18 2.46
CA LEU A 102 -0.63 14.54 2.84
C LEU A 102 0.66 15.00 2.14
N LEU A 103 1.67 14.13 2.06
CA LEU A 103 2.92 14.41 1.36
C LEU A 103 2.68 14.62 -0.14
N VAL A 104 2.03 13.66 -0.81
CA VAL A 104 1.87 13.67 -2.26
C VAL A 104 0.85 14.71 -2.70
N GLY A 105 -0.30 14.78 -2.03
CA GLY A 105 -1.33 15.79 -2.31
C GLY A 105 -0.88 17.20 -1.93
N GLY A 106 -0.15 17.33 -0.81
CA GLY A 106 0.45 18.57 -0.37
C GLY A 106 1.44 19.14 -1.37
N HIS A 107 2.31 18.29 -1.90
CA HIS A 107 3.29 18.66 -2.92
C HIS A 107 2.62 19.03 -4.25
N LEU A 108 1.62 18.26 -4.69
CA LEU A 108 0.86 18.55 -5.91
C LEU A 108 0.13 19.91 -5.84
N LEU A 109 -0.46 20.22 -4.68
CA LEU A 109 -1.25 21.44 -4.48
C LEU A 109 -0.40 22.64 -4.03
N GLY A 110 0.87 22.41 -3.67
CA GLY A 110 1.80 23.46 -3.26
C GLY A 110 1.44 24.15 -1.93
N PHE A 111 0.59 23.56 -1.08
CA PHE A 111 0.18 24.18 0.19
C PHE A 111 1.06 23.78 1.39
N VAL A 112 1.95 22.79 1.22
CA VAL A 112 2.84 22.32 2.28
C VAL A 112 4.21 23.01 2.14
N PRO A 113 4.73 23.67 3.19
CA PRO A 113 6.06 24.26 3.17
C PRO A 113 7.15 23.19 2.96
N HIS A 114 8.20 23.52 2.22
CA HIS A 114 9.26 22.58 1.85
C HIS A 114 9.91 21.85 3.03
N ASN A 115 10.13 22.53 4.16
CA ASN A 115 10.67 21.92 5.38
C ASN A 115 9.72 20.86 5.98
N VAL A 116 8.41 21.06 5.84
CA VAL A 116 7.39 20.11 6.28
C VAL A 116 7.32 18.92 5.32
N GLU A 117 7.43 19.15 4.00
CA GLU A 117 7.51 18.07 3.01
C GLU A 117 8.69 17.12 3.27
N GLN A 118 9.87 17.67 3.55
CA GLN A 118 11.05 16.88 3.90
C GLN A 118 10.84 16.06 5.18
N GLY A 119 10.24 16.67 6.21
CA GLY A 119 9.90 15.99 7.46
C GLY A 119 8.88 14.87 7.25
N LEU A 120 7.87 15.09 6.42
CA LEU A 120 6.86 14.08 6.04
C LEU A 120 7.50 12.94 5.25
N LEU A 121 8.36 13.23 4.28
CA LEU A 121 9.07 12.22 3.51
C LEU A 121 9.95 11.35 4.40
N ALA A 122 10.76 11.97 5.28
CA ALA A 122 11.59 11.25 6.23
C ALA A 122 10.73 10.36 7.16
N SER A 123 9.60 10.88 7.64
CA SER A 123 8.65 10.12 8.45
C SER A 123 8.08 8.93 7.69
N CYS A 124 7.68 9.10 6.43
CA CYS A 124 7.22 8.01 5.58
C CYS A 124 8.28 6.91 5.42
N CYS A 125 9.55 7.28 5.20
CA CYS A 125 10.64 6.31 5.10
C CYS A 125 10.83 5.51 6.40
N VAL A 126 10.83 6.19 7.55
CA VAL A 126 10.95 5.53 8.86
C VAL A 126 9.77 4.61 9.12
N LEU A 127 8.55 5.09 8.90
CA LEU A 127 7.34 4.28 9.11
C LEU A 127 7.30 3.06 8.18
N LEU A 128 7.70 3.20 6.91
CA LEU A 128 7.82 2.06 5.99
C LEU A 128 8.87 1.05 6.45
N ALA A 129 10.02 1.52 6.96
CA ALA A 129 11.07 0.65 7.48
C ALA A 129 10.59 -0.12 8.73
N VAL A 130 9.92 0.55 9.66
CA VAL A 130 9.31 -0.07 10.84
C VAL A 130 8.24 -1.08 10.43
N PHE A 131 7.36 -0.70 9.51
CA PHE A 131 6.30 -1.57 9.01
C PHE A 131 6.86 -2.83 8.33
N ALA A 132 7.90 -2.69 7.51
CA ALA A 132 8.59 -3.81 6.89
C ALA A 132 9.32 -4.70 7.91
N GLY A 133 10.01 -4.11 8.89
CA GLY A 133 10.75 -4.85 9.91
C GLY A 133 9.85 -5.66 10.84
N ARG A 134 8.70 -5.10 11.23
CA ARG A 134 7.75 -5.78 12.13
C ARG A 134 7.14 -7.05 11.55
N LYS A 135 7.18 -7.23 10.22
CA LYS A 135 6.74 -8.48 9.57
C LYS A 135 7.48 -9.71 10.09
N TYR A 136 8.71 -9.56 10.57
CA TYR A 136 9.53 -10.66 11.09
C TYR A 136 9.31 -10.97 12.57
N THR A 137 8.64 -10.09 13.31
CA THR A 137 8.47 -10.22 14.78
C THR A 137 7.02 -10.42 15.21
N GLN A 138 6.05 -10.12 14.35
CA GLN A 138 4.62 -10.26 14.66
C GLN A 138 4.14 -11.72 14.57
N ALA A 139 3.05 -12.04 15.26
CA ALA A 139 2.44 -13.36 15.17
C ALA A 139 1.80 -13.59 13.79
N PHE A 140 1.85 -14.84 13.32
CA PHE A 140 1.29 -15.22 12.00
C PHE A 140 -0.19 -14.89 11.86
N LYS A 141 -0.98 -15.05 12.93
CA LYS A 141 -2.42 -14.74 12.95
C LYS A 141 -2.69 -13.26 12.65
N ASP A 142 -1.85 -12.38 13.20
CA ASP A 142 -1.99 -10.92 13.07
C ASP A 142 -1.50 -10.41 11.70
N ASP A 143 -0.82 -11.25 10.92
CA ASP A 143 -0.37 -10.94 9.57
C ASP A 143 -1.38 -11.37 8.49
N ILE A 144 -1.98 -12.55 8.66
CA ILE A 144 -2.89 -13.15 7.67
C ILE A 144 -4.34 -12.72 7.86
N GLY A 145 -4.76 -12.52 9.11
CA GLY A 145 -6.16 -12.37 9.46
C GLY A 145 -6.95 -13.67 9.49
N ASP A 146 -8.24 -13.56 9.79
CA ASP A 146 -9.12 -14.72 10.02
C ASP A 146 -9.70 -15.29 8.73
N LYS A 147 -9.06 -16.33 8.20
CA LYS A 147 -9.55 -17.04 6.99
C LYS A 147 -10.72 -17.98 7.24
N SER A 148 -11.17 -18.18 8.49
CA SER A 148 -12.18 -19.19 8.85
C SER A 148 -13.50 -19.01 8.10
N ILE A 149 -13.94 -17.77 7.90
CA ILE A 149 -15.17 -17.45 7.15
C ILE A 149 -15.10 -17.95 5.71
N PHE A 150 -13.92 -17.87 5.06
CA PHE A 150 -13.77 -18.34 3.69
C PHE A 150 -13.71 -19.86 3.60
N GLU A 151 -13.06 -20.51 4.57
CA GLU A 151 -13.10 -21.97 4.64
C GLU A 151 -14.53 -22.46 4.88
N MET A 152 -15.31 -21.79 5.73
CA MET A 152 -16.74 -22.05 5.90
C MET A 152 -17.51 -21.85 4.58
N GLN A 153 -17.28 -20.76 3.85
CA GLN A 153 -17.97 -20.47 2.58
C GLN A 153 -17.69 -21.49 1.47
N LYS A 154 -16.56 -22.21 1.52
CA LYS A 154 -16.24 -23.28 0.55
C LYS A 154 -17.00 -24.59 0.82
N LEU A 155 -17.54 -24.76 2.02
CA LEU A 155 -18.28 -25.97 2.38
C LEU A 155 -19.65 -26.00 1.69
N PRO A 156 -20.18 -27.18 1.34
CA PRO A 156 -21.58 -27.35 0.95
C PRO A 156 -22.54 -26.82 2.03
N PRO A 157 -23.74 -26.32 1.66
CA PRO A 157 -24.68 -25.72 2.61
C PRO A 157 -25.04 -26.63 3.80
N GLU A 158 -25.18 -27.94 3.57
CA GLU A 158 -25.49 -28.92 4.62
C GLU A 158 -24.35 -29.02 5.66
N GLN A 159 -23.10 -28.97 5.21
CA GLN A 159 -21.93 -29.00 6.10
C GLN A 159 -21.74 -27.68 6.85
N GLN A 160 -22.12 -26.56 6.23
CA GLN A 160 -22.16 -25.26 6.91
C GLN A 160 -23.17 -25.28 8.06
N GLN A 161 -24.39 -25.78 7.83
CA GLN A 161 -25.42 -25.90 8.85
C GLN A 161 -25.03 -26.85 9.98
N GLU A 162 -24.44 -28.00 9.65
CA GLU A 162 -23.92 -28.92 10.66
C GLU A 162 -22.80 -28.29 11.51
N LEU A 163 -21.93 -27.48 10.90
CA LEU A 163 -20.89 -26.76 11.63
C LEU A 163 -21.47 -25.68 12.55
N LEU A 164 -22.47 -24.93 12.07
CA LEU A 164 -23.19 -23.93 12.88
C LEU A 164 -23.90 -24.57 14.08
N ARG A 165 -24.56 -25.73 13.86
CA ARG A 165 -25.14 -26.57 14.93
C ARG A 165 -24.12 -26.98 15.97
N ARG A 166 -22.99 -27.52 15.55
CA ARG A 166 -21.91 -27.95 16.46
C ARG A 166 -21.34 -26.80 17.28
N LEU A 167 -21.37 -25.60 16.73
CA LEU A 167 -20.87 -24.38 17.37
C LEU A 167 -21.96 -23.62 18.16
N ASN A 168 -23.18 -24.15 18.23
CA ASN A 168 -24.34 -23.53 18.89
C ASN A 168 -24.67 -22.12 18.36
N PHE A 169 -24.54 -21.89 17.04
CA PHE A 169 -24.97 -20.65 16.37
C PHE A 169 -26.39 -20.76 15.76
N ASP A 170 -27.12 -21.84 16.04
CA ASP A 170 -28.50 -22.07 15.60
C ASP A 170 -29.48 -21.38 16.59
N ASP A 171 -29.62 -20.04 16.50
CA ASP A 171 -30.74 -19.28 17.06
C ASP A 171 -31.56 -18.63 15.93
#